data_AF-A0A0F7K2Z5-F1
#
_entry.id   AF-A0A0F7K2Z5-F1
#
_cell.length_a   1.000
_cell.length_b   1.000
_cell.length_c   1.000
_cell.angle_alpha   90.00
_cell.angle_beta   90.00
_cell.angle_gamma   90.00
#
_symmetry.space_group_name_H-M   'P 1'
#
loop_
_entity.id
_entity.type
_entity.pdbx_description
1 polymer ?
#
loop_
_entity_poly.entity_id
_entity_poly.type
_entity_poly.pdbx_seq_one_letter_code
_entity_poly.pdbx_strand_id
1 'polypeptide(L)'
;MRKCSACHDHKKQGGHGKGPHLWNLFNRKAGSIDGFKFSAAMRDSGHTWTINTLNYYLTNTERAVPGRLMEFRGIRRDQERANLIAFLLQFNDNPPALSD
;
A
#
# COMPACT_ATOMS: atom_id res chain seq x y z
N MET A 1 -10.51 -4.39 -9.15
CA MET A 1 -10.19 -3.50 -8.02
C MET A 1 -11.05 -3.66 -6.74
N ARG A 2 -12.09 -4.51 -6.68
CA ARG A 2 -12.99 -4.61 -5.50
C ARG A 2 -12.30 -5.05 -4.19
N LYS A 3 -11.12 -5.67 -4.25
CA LYS A 3 -10.43 -6.26 -3.09
C LYS A 3 -9.86 -5.20 -2.12
N CYS A 4 -9.58 -3.98 -2.59
CA CYS A 4 -8.91 -2.95 -1.79
C CYS A 4 -9.89 -1.85 -1.31
N SER A 5 -10.88 -1.52 -2.14
CA SER A 5 -11.84 -0.44 -1.91
C SER A 5 -12.78 -0.67 -0.73
N ALA A 6 -12.87 -1.90 -0.21
CA ALA A 6 -13.65 -2.20 0.99
C ALA A 6 -13.00 -1.67 2.29
N CYS A 7 -11.69 -1.44 2.27
CA CYS A 7 -10.93 -1.02 3.45
C CYS A 7 -10.21 0.31 3.26
N HIS A 8 -9.87 0.67 2.02
CA HIS A 8 -9.03 1.81 1.70
C HIS A 8 -9.75 2.80 0.80
N ASP A 9 -9.55 4.09 1.09
CA ASP A 9 -9.84 5.20 0.18
C ASP A 9 -8.55 5.62 -0.54
N HIS A 10 -8.67 6.03 -1.81
CA HIS A 10 -7.58 6.53 -2.64
C HIS A 10 -7.81 7.97 -3.10
N LYS A 11 -8.90 8.63 -2.68
CA LYS A 11 -9.18 10.03 -3.04
C LYS A 11 -8.31 11.00 -2.25
N LYS A 12 -7.97 12.15 -2.83
CA LYS A 12 -7.14 13.19 -2.20
C LYS A 12 -7.69 13.72 -0.89
N GLN A 13 -9.02 13.90 -0.81
CA GLN A 13 -9.73 14.30 0.40
C GLN A 13 -10.40 13.10 1.10
N GLY A 14 -9.92 11.89 0.81
CA GLY A 14 -10.41 10.66 1.42
C GLY A 14 -9.93 10.51 2.87
N GLY A 15 -10.65 9.69 3.63
CA GLY A 15 -10.34 9.39 5.03
C GLY A 15 -9.75 7.99 5.22
N HIS A 16 -9.28 7.70 6.42
CA HIS A 16 -8.98 6.33 6.82
C HIS A 16 -10.27 5.54 7.03
N GLY A 17 -10.24 4.24 6.72
CA GLY A 17 -11.32 3.29 6.98
C GLY A 17 -10.82 2.14 7.84
N LYS A 18 -11.15 0.90 7.44
CA LYS A 18 -10.51 -0.29 8.03
C LYS A 18 -9.00 -0.33 7.74
N GLY A 19 -8.56 0.29 6.66
CA GLY A 19 -7.17 0.53 6.32
C GLY A 19 -6.85 2.03 6.18
N PRO A 20 -5.56 2.40 6.14
CA PRO A 20 -5.16 3.79 5.91
C PRO A 20 -5.56 4.25 4.49
N HIS A 21 -5.78 5.56 4.30
CA HIS A 21 -5.95 6.08 2.95
C HIS A 21 -4.65 5.94 2.13
N LEU A 22 -4.81 5.88 0.81
CA LEU A 22 -3.75 5.55 -0.14
C LEU A 22 -3.30 6.72 -1.02
N TRP A 23 -3.89 7.91 -0.86
CA TRP A 23 -3.32 9.13 -1.46
C TRP A 23 -1.89 9.37 -0.95
N ASN A 24 -0.97 9.77 -1.83
CA ASN A 24 0.45 9.98 -1.53
C ASN A 24 1.11 8.74 -0.87
N LEU A 25 0.80 7.53 -1.38
CA LEU A 25 1.35 6.29 -0.86
C LEU A 25 2.85 6.15 -1.17
N PHE A 26 3.26 6.52 -2.38
CA PHE A 26 4.62 6.24 -2.84
C PHE A 26 5.65 7.13 -2.14
N ASN A 27 6.83 6.58 -1.90
CA ASN A 27 7.93 7.16 -1.11
C ASN A 27 7.62 7.38 0.38
N ARG A 28 6.41 7.10 0.84
CA ARG A 28 6.05 7.14 2.27
C ARG A 28 6.61 5.92 3.00
N LYS A 29 7.09 6.12 4.22
CA LYS A 29 7.46 5.02 5.11
C LYS A 29 6.23 4.17 5.47
N ALA A 30 6.41 2.86 5.54
CA ALA A 30 5.36 1.96 6.00
C ALA A 30 4.94 2.29 7.44
N GLY A 31 3.63 2.25 7.69
CA GLY A 31 3.09 2.51 9.03
C GLY A 31 3.24 3.94 9.55
N SER A 32 3.51 4.93 8.69
CA SER A 32 3.86 6.29 9.12
C SER A 32 2.84 7.38 8.78
N ILE A 33 1.70 7.06 8.18
CA ILE A 33 0.69 8.09 7.92
C ILE A 33 -0.03 8.43 9.22
N ASP A 34 -0.18 9.73 9.46
CA ASP A 34 -0.88 10.24 10.64
C ASP A 34 -2.35 9.81 10.63
N GLY A 35 -2.98 9.80 11.81
CA GLY A 35 -4.42 9.52 11.94
C GLY A 35 -4.82 8.05 11.79
N PHE A 36 -3.89 7.12 11.48
CA PHE A 36 -4.19 5.68 11.41
C PHE A 36 -3.39 4.85 12.42
N LYS A 37 -4.08 3.94 13.12
CA LYS A 37 -3.44 3.02 14.07
C LYS A 37 -2.92 1.77 13.36
N PHE A 38 -1.61 1.72 13.14
CA PHE A 38 -0.93 0.55 12.57
C PHE A 38 -0.65 -0.55 13.59
N SER A 39 -0.36 -1.76 13.10
CA SER A 39 0.30 -2.80 13.90
C SER A 39 1.73 -2.38 14.24
N ALA A 40 2.30 -2.93 15.32
CA ALA A 40 3.72 -2.74 15.62
C ALA A 40 4.59 -3.22 14.44
N ALA A 41 4.32 -4.42 13.93
CA ALA A 41 5.03 -4.99 12.79
C ALA A 41 5.07 -4.07 11.56
N MET A 42 3.97 -3.38 11.22
CA MET A 42 3.97 -2.48 10.07
C MET A 42 4.81 -1.22 10.31
N ARG A 43 4.74 -0.63 11.51
CA ARG A 43 5.58 0.53 11.90
C ARG A 43 7.06 0.18 11.89
N ASP A 44 7.40 -1.02 12.33
CA ASP A 44 8.77 -1.48 12.55
C ASP A 44 9.35 -2.19 11.32
N SER A 45 8.56 -2.40 10.26
CA SER A 45 8.97 -3.12 9.05
C SER A 45 10.17 -2.51 8.31
N GLY A 46 10.46 -1.23 8.52
CA GLY A 46 11.53 -0.50 7.82
C GLY A 46 11.26 -0.26 6.34
N HIS A 47 10.11 -0.67 5.81
CA HIS A 47 9.77 -0.48 4.40
C HIS A 47 9.49 0.98 4.06
N THR A 48 9.87 1.35 2.84
CA THR A 48 9.40 2.56 2.14
C THR A 48 8.63 2.09 0.91
N TRP A 49 7.45 2.68 0.66
CA TRP A 49 6.59 2.25 -0.44
C TRP A 49 7.11 2.73 -1.79
N THR A 50 8.01 1.95 -2.37
CA THR A 50 8.40 2.04 -3.78
C THR A 50 7.56 1.05 -4.62
N ILE A 51 7.66 1.13 -5.95
CA ILE A 51 7.05 0.14 -6.86
C ILE A 51 7.50 -1.28 -6.47
N ASN A 52 8.79 -1.48 -6.27
CA ASN A 52 9.38 -2.79 -5.95
C ASN A 52 8.95 -3.29 -4.58
N THR A 53 9.01 -2.43 -3.56
CA THR A 53 8.64 -2.82 -2.19
C THR A 53 7.14 -3.10 -2.07
N LEU A 54 6.30 -2.32 -2.74
CA LEU A 54 4.86 -2.56 -2.79
C LEU A 54 4.53 -3.84 -3.57
N ASN A 55 5.19 -4.10 -4.70
CA ASN A 55 5.05 -5.35 -5.45
C ASN A 55 5.42 -6.55 -4.57
N TYR A 56 6.57 -6.50 -3.90
CA TYR A 56 7.00 -7.53 -2.94
C TYR A 56 5.95 -7.76 -1.85
N TYR A 57 5.49 -6.70 -1.18
CA TYR A 57 4.46 -6.78 -0.15
C TYR A 57 3.16 -7.40 -0.66
N LEU A 58 2.74 -7.05 -1.88
CA LEU A 58 1.52 -7.58 -2.48
C LEU A 58 1.66 -9.02 -3.00
N THR A 59 2.86 -9.59 -3.14
CA THR A 59 3.01 -11.03 -3.45
C THR A 59 2.52 -11.89 -2.30
N ASN A 60 2.93 -11.54 -1.08
CA ASN A 60 2.55 -12.20 0.16
C ASN A 60 2.78 -11.25 1.34
N THR A 61 1.69 -10.70 1.88
CA THR A 61 1.75 -9.65 2.91
C THR A 61 2.24 -10.18 4.24
N GLU A 62 1.94 -11.44 4.57
CA GLU A 62 2.36 -12.07 5.83
C GLU A 62 3.86 -12.35 5.82
N ARG A 63 4.39 -12.78 4.66
CA ARG A 63 5.83 -12.96 4.50
C ARG A 63 6.59 -11.63 4.57
N ALA A 64 6.04 -10.60 3.93
CA ALA A 64 6.70 -9.30 3.86
C ALA A 64 6.65 -8.56 5.21
N VAL A 65 5.52 -8.63 5.92
CA VAL A 65 5.36 -8.02 7.25
C VAL A 65 4.62 -9.00 8.17
N PRO A 66 5.34 -9.91 8.85
CA PRO A 66 4.73 -10.86 9.78
C PRO A 66 4.03 -10.14 10.94
N GLY A 67 2.79 -10.53 11.26
CA GLY A 67 2.01 -9.85 12.31
C GLY A 67 1.33 -8.55 11.86
N ARG A 68 1.17 -8.34 10.54
CA ARG A 68 0.36 -7.26 9.97
C ARG A 68 -1.14 -7.50 10.20
N LEU A 69 -1.88 -6.43 10.51
CA LEU A 69 -3.34 -6.50 10.75
C LEU A 69 -4.19 -6.59 9.46
N MET A 70 -3.64 -6.22 8.31
CA MET A 70 -4.38 -6.23 7.04
C MET A 70 -4.56 -7.65 6.51
N GLU A 71 -5.66 -8.34 6.83
CA GLU A 71 -5.96 -9.76 6.49
C GLU A 71 -6.15 -10.08 4.99
N PHE A 72 -5.21 -9.66 4.17
CA PHE A 72 -5.18 -9.90 2.74
C PHE A 72 -3.93 -10.68 2.38
N ARG A 73 -4.07 -11.90 1.86
CA ARG A 73 -2.92 -12.80 1.61
C ARG A 73 -1.95 -12.32 0.52
N GLY A 74 -2.40 -11.46 -0.40
CA GLY A 74 -1.62 -11.03 -1.57
C GLY A 74 -2.30 -11.36 -2.90
N ILE A 75 -1.62 -11.05 -4.00
CA ILE A 75 -2.05 -11.22 -5.39
C ILE A 75 -0.98 -12.05 -6.09
N ARG A 76 -1.33 -13.28 -6.51
CA ARG A 76 -0.36 -14.20 -7.12
C ARG A 76 0.05 -13.81 -8.54
N ARG A 77 -0.87 -13.28 -9.33
CA ARG A 77 -0.61 -12.97 -10.75
C ARG A 77 0.14 -11.65 -10.87
N ASP A 78 1.29 -11.68 -11.53
CA ASP A 78 2.18 -10.53 -11.67
C ASP A 78 1.51 -9.37 -12.39
N GLN A 79 0.79 -9.65 -13.48
CA GLN A 79 0.04 -8.64 -14.22
C GLN A 79 -1.04 -7.96 -13.36
N GLU A 80 -1.71 -8.69 -12.46
CA GLU A 80 -2.70 -8.09 -11.56
C GLU A 80 -2.04 -7.13 -10.56
N ARG A 81 -0.85 -7.47 -10.06
CA ARG A 81 -0.08 -6.56 -9.18
C ARG A 81 0.41 -5.34 -9.93
N ALA A 82 0.98 -5.53 -11.12
CA ALA A 82 1.44 -4.44 -11.97
C ALA A 82 0.31 -3.44 -12.27
N ASN A 83 -0.86 -3.95 -12.67
CA ASN A 83 -2.03 -3.12 -12.94
C ASN A 83 -2.52 -2.35 -11.70
N LEU A 84 -2.51 -2.99 -10.51
CA LEU A 84 -2.87 -2.32 -9.27
C LEU A 84 -1.87 -1.22 -8.89
N ILE A 85 -0.57 -1.48 -9.05
CA ILE A 85 0.47 -0.50 -8.76
C ILE A 85 0.37 0.68 -9.73
N ALA A 86 0.20 0.42 -11.03
CA ALA A 86 -0.02 1.43 -12.05
C ALA A 86 -1.27 2.29 -11.77
N PHE A 87 -2.34 1.68 -11.25
CA PHE A 87 -3.52 2.42 -10.81
C PHE A 87 -3.21 3.31 -9.59
N LEU A 88 -2.53 2.79 -8.57
CA LEU A 88 -2.20 3.56 -7.36
C LEU A 88 -1.25 4.74 -7.63
N LEU A 89 -0.37 4.61 -8.63
CA LEU A 89 0.56 5.68 -9.03
C LEU A 89 -0.15 6.97 -9.45
N GLN A 90 -1.40 6.87 -9.90
CA GLN A 90 -2.23 8.02 -10.31
C GLN A 90 -2.71 8.88 -9.13
N PHE A 91 -2.58 8.41 -7.87
CA PHE A 91 -3.12 9.07 -6.67
C PHE A 91 -2.02 9.69 -5.82
N ASN A 92 -1.27 10.60 -6.41
CA ASN A 92 -0.22 11.35 -5.73
C ASN A 92 -0.23 12.81 -6.22
N ASP A 93 0.14 13.73 -5.34
CA ASP A 93 0.38 15.13 -5.73
C ASP A 93 1.69 15.26 -6.52
N ASN A 94 2.67 14.42 -6.18
CA ASN A 94 3.97 14.33 -6.84
C ASN A 94 4.21 12.87 -7.23
N PRO A 95 3.78 12.44 -8.43
CA PRO A 95 3.98 11.06 -8.85
C PRO A 95 5.49 10.75 -8.87
N PRO A 96 5.91 9.58 -8.34
CA PRO A 96 7.30 9.17 -8.47
C PRO A 96 7.64 9.04 -9.95
N ALA A 97 8.87 9.39 -10.33
CA ALA A 97 9.34 9.15 -11.68
C ALA A 97 9.15 7.65 -12.00
N LEU A 98 8.43 7.37 -13.08
CA LEU A 98 8.40 6.05 -13.68
C LEU A 98 9.75 5.91 -14.38
N SER A 99 10.80 5.58 -13.64
CA SER A 99 12.05 5.19 -14.29
C SER A 99 11.82 3.82 -14.94
N ASP A 100 12.12 3.77 -16.24
CA ASP A 100 11.95 2.65 -17.18
C ASP A 100 12.42 1.29 -16.64
#